data_AF-A0A534RPW7-F1
#
_entry.id   AF-A0A534RPW7-F1
#
_cell.length_a   1.000
_cell.length_b   1.000
_cell.length_c   1.000
_cell.angle_alpha   90.00
_cell.angle_beta   90.00
_cell.angle_gamma   90.00
#
_symmetry.space_group_name_H-M   'P 1'
#
loop_
_entity.id
_entity.type
_entity.pdbx_description
1 polymer ?
#
loop_
_entity_poly.entity_id
_entity_poly.type
_entity_poly.pdbx_seq_one_letter_code
_entity_poly.pdbx_strand_id
1 'polypeptide(L)'
;MAKTNGNDLVVKALKDEGVDTVFYLTGGPMVDVAMRCIEIGFRSVDVRHEQAAAMAAHAYSRVSGKPGVCFAASGPGTTNLITGVGNAFLDAVPVVALGGASAVSQTGMGAFQEMDQVGMFKPITKWAERVLDTRRIPEIINKAFRMATGGQPGPVYVDLPGDVLYRSVEESEVQFQKAARCAPCRGRPGAGQEGDCAAQASPAADRPHWHRRVLVGRDARTERVRRAERHPVLHHPARSGGDPRRPSPELPRRAQPGVERGRRGADRRYPAQLHHWLWPAATLC
;
A
#
# COMPACT_ATOMS: atom_id res chain seq x y z
N MET A 1 -30.86 -5.74 23.05
CA MET A 1 -29.96 -4.78 22.38
C MET A 1 -29.39 -5.45 21.13
N ALA A 2 -28.98 -4.69 20.12
CA ALA A 2 -28.49 -5.26 18.87
C ALA A 2 -27.05 -5.79 19.08
N LYS A 3 -26.83 -7.07 18.79
CA LYS A 3 -25.50 -7.70 18.79
C LYS A 3 -24.86 -7.51 17.42
N THR A 4 -23.56 -7.23 17.40
CA THR A 4 -22.76 -7.11 16.18
C THR A 4 -21.47 -7.90 16.36
N ASN A 5 -20.95 -8.50 15.28
CA ASN A 5 -19.69 -9.25 15.35
C ASN A 5 -18.51 -8.44 14.76
N GLY A 6 -17.29 -8.92 15.00
CA GLY A 6 -16.08 -8.26 14.51
C GLY A 6 -16.05 -8.06 12.99
N ASN A 7 -16.55 -9.03 12.23
CA ASN A 7 -16.66 -8.91 10.77
C ASN A 7 -17.56 -7.72 10.36
N ASP A 8 -18.71 -7.52 11.01
CA ASP A 8 -19.59 -6.36 10.78
C ASP A 8 -18.87 -5.06 11.13
N LEU A 9 -18.14 -5.05 12.25
CA LEU A 9 -17.42 -3.87 12.73
C LEU A 9 -16.31 -3.43 11.76
N VAL A 10 -15.56 -4.37 11.19
CA VAL A 10 -14.54 -4.07 10.16
C VAL A 10 -15.20 -3.36 8.99
N VAL A 11 -16.28 -3.93 8.46
CA VAL A 11 -16.93 -3.44 7.25
C VAL A 11 -17.63 -2.10 7.48
N LYS A 12 -18.29 -1.92 8.63
CA LYS A 12 -18.84 -0.62 9.07
C LYS A 12 -17.74 0.43 9.17
N ALA A 13 -16.61 0.12 9.81
CA ALA A 13 -15.49 1.06 9.95
C ALA A 13 -14.87 1.44 8.60
N LEU A 14 -14.71 0.49 7.67
CA LEU A 14 -14.24 0.79 6.31
C LEU A 14 -15.21 1.72 5.56
N LYS A 15 -16.53 1.52 5.72
CA LYS A 15 -17.55 2.37 5.12
C LYS A 15 -17.50 3.79 5.68
N ASP A 16 -17.29 3.94 6.98
CA ASP A 16 -17.17 5.26 7.65
C ASP A 16 -15.93 6.04 7.19
N GLU A 17 -14.86 5.35 6.80
CA GLU A 17 -13.66 5.94 6.16
C GLU A 17 -13.89 6.31 4.69
N GLY A 18 -15.08 6.01 4.13
CA GLY A 18 -15.45 6.31 2.75
C GLY A 18 -14.83 5.37 1.72
N VAL A 19 -14.47 4.14 2.13
CA VAL A 19 -14.03 3.09 1.23
C VAL A 19 -15.20 2.62 0.37
N ASP A 20 -14.95 2.51 -0.94
CA ASP A 20 -15.95 2.03 -1.92
C ASP A 20 -15.49 0.78 -2.68
N THR A 21 -14.20 0.46 -2.64
CA THR A 21 -13.59 -0.63 -3.42
C THR A 21 -12.58 -1.38 -2.56
N VAL A 22 -12.61 -2.71 -2.61
CA VAL A 22 -11.68 -3.59 -1.90
C VAL A 22 -11.12 -4.65 -2.84
N PHE A 23 -9.86 -5.03 -2.63
CA PHE A 23 -9.15 -6.04 -3.44
C PHE A 23 -8.70 -7.18 -2.53
N TYR A 24 -9.02 -8.43 -2.86
CA TYR A 24 -8.71 -9.55 -1.98
C TYR A 24 -8.65 -10.88 -2.72
N LEU A 25 -8.08 -11.89 -2.09
CA LEU A 25 -8.36 -13.29 -2.43
C LEU A 25 -9.09 -13.91 -1.23
N THR A 26 -10.22 -14.56 -1.50
CA THR A 26 -11.07 -15.13 -0.46
C THR A 26 -10.33 -16.23 0.33
N GLY A 27 -10.38 -16.16 1.67
CA GLY A 27 -9.91 -17.22 2.56
C GLY A 27 -10.10 -16.88 4.03
N GLY A 28 -10.13 -17.92 4.89
CA GLY A 28 -10.37 -17.75 6.33
C GLY A 28 -9.21 -17.06 7.04
N PRO A 29 -9.46 -16.27 8.11
CA PRO A 29 -10.77 -15.92 8.69
C PRO A 29 -11.47 -14.71 8.00
N MET A 30 -10.99 -14.22 6.86
CA MET A 30 -11.51 -12.99 6.22
C MET A 30 -12.68 -13.20 5.26
N VAL A 31 -13.14 -14.45 5.04
CA VAL A 31 -14.27 -14.76 4.12
C VAL A 31 -15.51 -13.94 4.47
N ASP A 32 -15.83 -13.85 5.75
CA ASP A 32 -17.02 -13.17 6.25
C ASP A 32 -16.95 -11.65 6.06
N VAL A 33 -15.75 -11.07 6.11
CA VAL A 33 -15.52 -9.66 5.77
C VAL A 33 -15.79 -9.44 4.29
N ALA A 34 -15.33 -10.35 3.42
CA ALA A 34 -15.58 -10.26 1.97
C ALA A 34 -17.07 -10.32 1.64
N MET A 35 -17.80 -11.28 2.23
CA MET A 35 -19.24 -11.43 2.02
C MET A 35 -20.00 -10.18 2.45
N ARG A 36 -19.70 -9.64 3.63
CA ARG A 36 -20.30 -8.40 4.13
C ARG A 36 -20.01 -7.20 3.23
N CYS A 37 -18.78 -7.07 2.72
CA CYS A 37 -18.44 -6.02 1.75
C CYS A 37 -19.37 -6.08 0.53
N ILE A 38 -19.61 -7.29 0.00
CA ILE A 38 -20.54 -7.49 -1.13
C ILE A 38 -21.96 -7.09 -0.76
N GLU A 39 -22.46 -7.55 0.39
CA GLU A 39 -23.82 -7.26 0.88
C GLU A 39 -24.10 -5.76 1.03
N ILE A 40 -23.13 -5.00 1.52
CA ILE A 40 -23.28 -3.55 1.73
C ILE A 40 -22.90 -2.70 0.51
N GLY A 41 -22.63 -3.33 -0.64
CA GLY A 41 -22.46 -2.67 -1.93
C GLY A 41 -21.06 -2.17 -2.25
N PHE A 42 -20.01 -2.72 -1.63
CA PHE A 42 -18.64 -2.40 -2.02
C PHE A 42 -18.35 -2.98 -3.40
N ARG A 43 -17.51 -2.30 -4.17
CA ARG A 43 -16.87 -2.92 -5.32
C ARG A 43 -15.82 -3.92 -4.83
N SER A 44 -16.24 -5.16 -4.67
CA SER A 44 -15.41 -6.28 -4.22
C SER A 44 -14.70 -6.95 -5.41
N VAL A 45 -13.37 -6.87 -5.45
CA VAL A 45 -12.54 -7.45 -6.51
C VAL A 45 -11.77 -8.65 -5.95
N ASP A 46 -12.28 -9.86 -6.25
CA ASP A 46 -11.56 -11.11 -5.98
C ASP A 46 -10.48 -11.34 -7.05
N VAL A 47 -9.23 -11.50 -6.61
CA VAL A 47 -8.06 -11.73 -7.47
C VAL A 47 -7.60 -13.17 -7.39
N ARG A 48 -6.70 -13.60 -8.28
CA ARG A 48 -6.18 -14.99 -8.28
C ARG A 48 -4.90 -15.19 -7.47
N HIS A 49 -4.35 -14.11 -6.90
CA HIS A 49 -3.17 -14.12 -6.04
C HIS A 49 -3.11 -12.83 -5.22
N GLU A 50 -2.80 -12.89 -3.92
CA GLU A 50 -2.88 -11.73 -3.01
C GLU A 50 -1.91 -10.61 -3.38
N GLN A 51 -0.72 -10.94 -3.90
CA GLN A 51 0.16 -9.96 -4.53
C GLN A 51 -0.57 -9.05 -5.53
N ALA A 52 -1.47 -9.61 -6.36
CA ALA A 52 -2.26 -8.82 -7.30
C ALA A 52 -3.27 -7.91 -6.57
N ALA A 53 -3.85 -8.34 -5.44
CA ALA A 53 -4.72 -7.50 -4.62
C ALA A 53 -3.97 -6.30 -4.05
N ALA A 54 -2.78 -6.51 -3.48
CA ALA A 54 -1.95 -5.42 -2.97
C ALA A 54 -1.49 -4.46 -4.08
N MET A 55 -1.09 -4.98 -5.24
CA MET A 55 -0.73 -4.13 -6.40
C MET A 55 -1.93 -3.36 -6.97
N ALA A 56 -3.13 -3.96 -6.98
CA ALA A 56 -4.35 -3.30 -7.41
C ALA A 56 -4.76 -2.19 -6.44
N ALA A 57 -4.70 -2.42 -5.13
CA ALA A 57 -4.94 -1.40 -4.12
C ALA A 57 -3.93 -0.24 -4.23
N HIS A 58 -2.66 -0.54 -4.48
CA HIS A 58 -1.63 0.44 -4.76
C HIS A 58 -1.96 1.29 -6.01
N ALA A 59 -2.30 0.66 -7.13
CA ALA A 59 -2.65 1.35 -8.36
C ALA A 59 -3.93 2.20 -8.20
N TYR A 60 -4.97 1.64 -7.58
CA TYR A 60 -6.21 2.33 -7.25
C TYR A 60 -5.93 3.59 -6.44
N SER A 61 -5.06 3.49 -5.43
CA SER A 61 -4.72 4.62 -4.56
C SER A 61 -4.08 5.77 -5.33
N ARG A 62 -3.14 5.48 -6.23
CA ARG A 62 -2.51 6.50 -7.07
C ARG A 62 -3.47 7.18 -8.05
N VAL A 63 -4.37 6.40 -8.66
CA VAL A 63 -5.27 6.90 -9.71
C VAL A 63 -6.45 7.67 -9.11
N SER A 64 -7.06 7.13 -8.05
CA SER A 64 -8.23 7.74 -7.39
C SER A 64 -7.85 8.90 -6.46
N GLY A 65 -6.64 8.86 -5.88
CA GLY A 65 -6.23 9.74 -4.80
C GLY A 65 -6.89 9.42 -3.45
N LYS A 66 -7.53 8.26 -3.31
CA LYS A 66 -8.09 7.72 -2.05
C LYS A 66 -7.20 6.58 -1.54
N PRO A 67 -7.16 6.27 -0.23
CA PRO A 67 -6.46 5.08 0.24
C PRO A 67 -6.98 3.80 -0.43
N GLY A 68 -6.06 2.94 -0.88
CA GLY A 68 -6.42 1.62 -1.40
C GLY A 68 -6.57 0.62 -0.25
N VAL A 69 -7.54 -0.29 -0.33
CA VAL A 69 -7.74 -1.33 0.68
C VAL A 69 -7.56 -2.70 0.05
N CYS A 70 -6.69 -3.52 0.64
CA CYS A 70 -6.59 -4.93 0.30
C CYS A 70 -6.66 -5.82 1.53
N PHE A 71 -7.11 -7.06 1.35
CA PHE A 71 -7.09 -8.03 2.44
C PHE A 71 -6.86 -9.47 1.98
N ALA A 72 -6.42 -10.31 2.91
CA ALA A 72 -6.09 -11.71 2.66
C ALA A 72 -6.36 -12.60 3.87
N ALA A 73 -6.35 -13.92 3.64
CA ALA A 73 -6.40 -14.95 4.66
C ALA A 73 -5.20 -14.94 5.62
N SER A 74 -5.21 -15.82 6.62
CA SER A 74 -4.07 -16.04 7.52
C SER A 74 -2.84 -16.65 6.83
N GLY A 75 -1.70 -16.52 7.51
CA GLY A 75 -0.40 -17.07 7.14
C GLY A 75 -0.04 -16.80 5.68
N PRO A 76 -0.04 -17.82 4.80
CA PRO A 76 0.38 -17.69 3.41
C PRO A 76 -0.38 -16.62 2.62
N GLY A 77 -1.67 -16.40 2.90
CA GLY A 77 -2.43 -15.37 2.20
C GLY A 77 -1.91 -13.98 2.52
N THR A 78 -1.65 -13.73 3.80
CA THR A 78 -1.08 -12.47 4.27
C THR A 78 0.36 -12.28 3.79
N THR A 79 1.21 -13.32 3.81
CA THR A 79 2.60 -13.19 3.33
C THR A 79 2.67 -12.90 1.83
N ASN A 80 1.71 -13.37 1.03
CA ASN A 80 1.61 -13.03 -0.39
C ASN A 80 1.32 -11.54 -0.66
N LEU A 81 0.81 -10.78 0.32
CA LEU A 81 0.62 -9.33 0.19
C LEU A 81 1.93 -8.53 0.28
N ILE A 82 2.98 -9.09 0.91
CA ILE A 82 4.22 -8.40 1.28
C ILE A 82 4.84 -7.65 0.11
N THR A 83 4.95 -8.28 -1.07
CA THR A 83 5.58 -7.67 -2.24
C THR A 83 4.83 -6.42 -2.71
N GLY A 84 3.50 -6.46 -2.75
CA GLY A 84 2.69 -5.32 -3.17
C GLY A 84 2.68 -4.20 -2.12
N VAL A 85 2.65 -4.56 -0.84
CA VAL A 85 2.73 -3.60 0.28
C VAL A 85 4.11 -2.93 0.33
N GLY A 86 5.19 -3.68 0.16
CA GLY A 86 6.54 -3.14 0.05
C GLY A 86 6.70 -2.17 -1.12
N ASN A 87 6.08 -2.46 -2.27
CA ASN A 87 6.04 -1.50 -3.38
C ASN A 87 5.32 -0.20 -3.00
N ALA A 88 4.15 -0.30 -2.33
CA ALA A 88 3.42 0.88 -1.85
C ALA A 88 4.22 1.71 -0.84
N PHE A 89 5.07 1.06 -0.03
CA PHE A 89 5.96 1.72 0.93
C PHE A 89 7.03 2.56 0.24
N LEU A 90 7.71 1.97 -0.74
CA LEU A 90 8.74 2.67 -1.53
C LEU A 90 8.16 3.85 -2.32
N ASP A 91 6.94 3.70 -2.84
CA ASP A 91 6.24 4.74 -3.60
C ASP A 91 5.51 5.77 -2.71
N ALA A 92 5.53 5.61 -1.38
CA ALA A 92 4.82 6.47 -0.42
C ALA A 92 3.32 6.61 -0.75
N VAL A 93 2.66 5.48 -1.00
CA VAL A 93 1.25 5.41 -1.40
C VAL A 93 0.40 4.90 -0.23
N PRO A 94 -0.72 5.55 0.10
CA PRO A 94 -1.57 5.12 1.19
C PRO A 94 -2.34 3.84 0.79
N VAL A 95 -1.98 2.73 1.44
CA VAL A 95 -2.63 1.43 1.31
C VAL A 95 -2.91 0.88 2.71
N VAL A 96 -4.13 0.40 2.94
CA VAL A 96 -4.51 -0.30 4.17
C VAL A 96 -4.61 -1.79 3.84
N ALA A 97 -3.64 -2.57 4.31
CA ALA A 97 -3.63 -4.02 4.18
C ALA A 97 -4.20 -4.67 5.44
N LEU A 98 -5.20 -5.53 5.29
CA LEU A 98 -5.81 -6.28 6.39
C LEU A 98 -5.48 -7.77 6.22
N GLY A 99 -4.86 -8.38 7.23
CA GLY A 99 -4.58 -9.81 7.22
C GLY A 99 -5.44 -10.53 8.25
N GLY A 100 -6.10 -11.61 7.84
CA GLY A 100 -6.65 -12.56 8.81
C GLY A 100 -5.54 -13.23 9.61
N ALA A 101 -5.80 -13.64 10.84
CA ALA A 101 -4.79 -14.29 11.68
C ALA A 101 -5.38 -15.47 12.47
N SER A 102 -4.49 -16.34 12.98
CA SER A 102 -4.85 -17.36 13.96
C SER A 102 -5.47 -16.73 15.21
N ALA A 103 -6.30 -17.48 15.92
CA ALA A 103 -6.96 -16.99 17.12
C ALA A 103 -5.94 -16.55 18.18
N VAL A 104 -6.26 -15.46 18.91
CA VAL A 104 -5.40 -14.95 19.99
C VAL A 104 -5.17 -16.02 21.06
N SER A 105 -6.22 -16.76 21.40
CA SER A 105 -6.18 -17.88 22.37
C SER A 105 -5.23 -19.02 22.00
N GLN A 106 -4.80 -19.12 20.74
CA GLN A 106 -3.92 -20.18 20.25
C GLN A 106 -2.50 -19.69 19.93
N THR A 107 -2.17 -18.46 20.32
CA THR A 107 -0.85 -17.87 20.07
C THR A 107 0.24 -18.69 20.79
N GLY A 108 1.30 -19.08 20.06
CA GLY A 108 2.42 -19.88 20.54
C GLY A 108 2.16 -21.39 20.54
N MET A 109 1.01 -21.85 20.07
CA MET A 109 0.63 -23.27 20.11
C MET A 109 0.88 -24.02 18.79
N GLY A 110 1.39 -23.36 17.76
CA GLY A 110 1.53 -23.95 16.43
C GLY A 110 0.17 -24.08 15.74
N ALA A 111 -0.69 -23.08 15.91
CA ALA A 111 -2.03 -23.08 15.35
C ALA A 111 -2.01 -23.09 13.81
N PHE A 112 -3.15 -23.43 13.20
CA PHE A 112 -3.27 -23.45 11.75
C PHE A 112 -2.89 -22.08 11.16
N GLN A 113 -1.91 -22.07 10.26
CA GLN A 113 -1.38 -20.86 9.60
C GLN A 113 -0.89 -19.76 10.57
N GLU A 114 -0.46 -20.14 11.78
CA GLU A 114 0.13 -19.22 12.74
C GLU A 114 1.49 -18.70 12.25
N MET A 115 1.63 -17.38 12.17
CA MET A 115 2.87 -16.69 11.80
C MET A 115 2.96 -15.32 12.50
N ASP A 116 4.18 -14.81 12.69
CA ASP A 116 4.39 -13.41 13.12
C ASP A 116 4.19 -12.43 11.94
N GLN A 117 2.93 -12.28 11.56
CA GLN A 117 2.51 -11.40 10.47
C GLN A 117 2.86 -9.94 10.77
N VAL A 118 2.68 -9.47 12.01
CA VAL A 118 3.01 -8.08 12.38
C VAL A 118 4.51 -7.82 12.24
N GLY A 119 5.38 -8.72 12.70
CA GLY A 119 6.83 -8.60 12.56
C GLY A 119 7.28 -8.53 11.11
N MET A 120 6.66 -9.32 10.23
CA MET A 120 6.97 -9.32 8.79
C MET A 120 6.58 -8.01 8.09
N PHE A 121 5.48 -7.37 8.49
CA PHE A 121 5.01 -6.12 7.86
C PHE A 121 5.62 -4.85 8.45
N LYS A 122 6.12 -4.91 9.69
CA LYS A 122 6.73 -3.75 10.38
C LYS A 122 7.83 -3.03 9.58
N PRO A 123 8.78 -3.69 8.89
CA PRO A 123 9.83 -2.99 8.13
C PRO A 123 9.35 -2.36 6.81
N ILE A 124 8.16 -2.75 6.33
CA ILE A 124 7.63 -2.32 5.02
C ILE A 124 6.31 -1.56 5.14
N THR A 125 5.97 -1.08 6.34
CA THR A 125 4.76 -0.29 6.60
C THR A 125 5.09 0.84 7.56
N LYS A 126 4.25 1.88 7.55
CA LYS A 126 4.34 2.97 8.52
C LYS A 126 3.90 2.55 9.91
N TRP A 127 2.99 1.58 9.98
CA TRP A 127 2.42 1.06 11.21
C TRP A 127 1.79 -0.30 10.92
N ALA A 128 2.04 -1.24 11.84
CA ALA A 128 1.53 -2.59 11.84
C ALA A 128 1.06 -2.93 13.26
N GLU A 129 -0.18 -3.42 13.42
CA GLU A 129 -0.74 -3.74 14.74
C GLU A 129 -1.69 -4.93 14.67
N ARG A 130 -1.71 -5.76 15.73
CA ARG A 130 -2.65 -6.87 15.91
C ARG A 130 -3.80 -6.46 16.81
N VAL A 131 -5.02 -6.70 16.36
CA VAL A 131 -6.23 -6.45 17.15
C VAL A 131 -6.42 -7.57 18.17
N LEU A 132 -6.52 -7.21 19.45
CA LEU A 132 -6.73 -8.14 20.54
C LEU A 132 -8.15 -8.12 21.12
N ASP A 133 -8.94 -7.10 20.78
CA ASP A 133 -10.30 -6.92 21.28
C ASP A 133 -11.23 -6.46 20.15
N THR A 134 -12.33 -7.19 19.96
CA THR A 134 -13.37 -6.92 18.97
C THR A 134 -13.93 -5.50 19.10
N ARG A 135 -14.08 -4.97 20.32
CA ARG A 135 -14.63 -3.62 20.56
C ARG A 135 -13.74 -2.51 20.02
N ARG A 136 -12.45 -2.78 19.85
CA ARG A 136 -11.45 -1.82 19.37
C ARG A 136 -11.27 -1.83 17.85
N ILE A 137 -11.94 -2.71 17.12
CA ILE A 137 -11.83 -2.79 15.67
C ILE A 137 -12.06 -1.41 15.01
N PRO A 138 -13.14 -0.66 15.31
CA PRO A 138 -13.36 0.63 14.65
C PRO A 138 -12.28 1.67 14.95
N GLU A 139 -11.79 1.71 16.20
CA GLU A 139 -10.69 2.59 16.62
C GLU A 139 -9.41 2.29 15.84
N ILE A 140 -9.05 1.01 15.74
CA ILE A 140 -7.80 0.56 15.10
C ILE A 140 -7.87 0.77 13.58
N ILE A 141 -9.02 0.50 12.95
CA ILE A 141 -9.22 0.80 11.53
C ILE A 141 -9.10 2.31 11.29
N ASN A 142 -9.77 3.15 12.08
CA ASN A 142 -9.65 4.60 11.95
C ASN A 142 -8.19 5.08 12.12
N LYS A 143 -7.47 4.54 13.11
CA LYS A 143 -6.04 4.79 13.30
C LYS A 143 -5.21 4.35 12.09
N ALA A 144 -5.52 3.21 11.48
CA ALA A 144 -4.86 2.73 10.27
C ALA A 144 -4.96 3.75 9.13
N PHE A 145 -6.16 4.29 8.87
CA PHE A 145 -6.38 5.30 7.83
C PHE A 145 -5.66 6.61 8.14
N ARG A 146 -5.68 7.07 9.40
CA ARG A 146 -4.90 8.24 9.83
C ARG A 146 -3.41 8.04 9.62
N MET A 147 -2.87 6.87 9.98
CA MET A 147 -1.45 6.55 9.80
C MET A 147 -1.07 6.41 8.32
N ALA A 148 -1.93 5.82 7.50
CA ALA A 148 -1.67 5.66 6.06
C ALA A 148 -1.61 7.01 5.32
N THR A 149 -2.47 7.96 5.71
CA THR A 149 -2.63 9.25 5.02
C THR A 149 -1.86 10.41 5.64
N GLY A 150 -1.58 10.36 6.95
CA GLY A 150 -0.91 11.45 7.68
C GLY A 150 0.57 11.59 7.34
N GLY A 151 1.09 12.82 7.33
CA GLY A 151 2.50 13.09 7.01
C GLY A 151 2.86 12.65 5.59
N GLN A 152 3.99 11.96 5.42
CA GLN A 152 4.29 11.26 4.17
C GLN A 152 3.38 10.02 4.06
N PRO A 153 2.52 9.91 3.03
CA PRO A 153 1.63 8.76 2.92
C PRO A 153 2.41 7.46 2.76
N GLY A 154 1.79 6.34 3.12
CA GLY A 154 2.41 5.02 2.99
C GLY A 154 1.48 3.92 3.47
N PRO A 155 1.88 2.65 3.28
CA PRO A 155 1.04 1.53 3.63
C PRO A 155 1.04 1.28 5.14
N VAL A 156 -0.05 0.67 5.60
CA VAL A 156 -0.25 0.19 6.96
C VAL A 156 -0.78 -1.24 6.93
N TYR A 157 -0.54 -1.96 8.02
CA TYR A 157 -1.00 -3.34 8.18
C TYR A 157 -1.83 -3.50 9.46
N VAL A 158 -2.97 -4.17 9.37
CA VAL A 158 -3.79 -4.54 10.53
C VAL A 158 -4.02 -6.04 10.52
N ASP A 159 -3.64 -6.67 11.62
CA ASP A 159 -3.77 -8.11 11.82
C ASP A 159 -5.06 -8.40 12.60
N LEU A 160 -5.93 -9.24 12.03
CA LEU A 160 -7.28 -9.53 12.50
C LEU A 160 -7.43 -11.01 12.85
N PRO A 161 -7.24 -11.40 14.12
CA PRO A 161 -7.44 -12.77 14.59
C PRO A 161 -8.85 -13.29 14.37
N GLY A 162 -8.98 -14.57 14.04
CA GLY A 162 -10.28 -15.21 13.79
C GLY A 162 -11.25 -15.11 14.98
N ASP A 163 -10.79 -15.39 16.21
CA ASP A 163 -11.62 -15.28 17.41
C ASP A 163 -12.12 -13.85 17.65
N VAL A 164 -11.31 -12.84 17.34
CA VAL A 164 -11.70 -11.42 17.39
C VAL A 164 -12.75 -11.08 16.33
N LEU A 165 -12.63 -11.63 15.12
CA LEU A 165 -13.58 -11.39 14.02
C LEU A 165 -14.94 -12.05 14.26
N TYR A 166 -14.96 -13.27 14.80
CA TYR A 166 -16.19 -14.03 15.01
C TYR A 166 -16.88 -13.74 16.35
N ARG A 167 -16.19 -13.12 17.31
CA ARG A 167 -16.78 -12.73 18.59
C ARG A 167 -17.89 -11.69 18.38
N SER A 168 -19.02 -11.92 19.05
CA SER A 168 -20.15 -10.99 19.10
C SER A 168 -20.08 -10.11 20.33
N VAL A 169 -20.40 -8.81 20.17
CA VAL A 169 -20.43 -7.80 21.23
C VAL A 169 -21.72 -6.98 21.13
N GLU A 170 -22.11 -6.33 22.23
CA GLU A 170 -23.23 -5.39 22.22
C GLU A 170 -22.82 -4.09 21.52
N GLU A 171 -23.66 -3.57 20.63
CA GLU A 171 -23.32 -2.38 19.83
C GLU A 171 -23.12 -1.12 20.71
N SER A 172 -23.73 -1.07 21.89
CA SER A 172 -23.56 0.02 22.87
C SER A 172 -22.15 0.09 23.48
N GLU A 173 -21.40 -1.01 23.46
CA GLU A 173 -20.03 -1.05 23.97
C GLU A 173 -19.00 -0.58 22.94
N VAL A 174 -19.41 -0.44 21.68
CA VAL A 174 -18.51 -0.13 20.58
C VAL A 174 -18.53 1.37 20.29
N GLN A 175 -17.35 1.98 20.33
CA GLN A 175 -17.18 3.39 20.01
C GLN A 175 -16.70 3.55 18.57
N PHE A 176 -17.62 3.97 17.69
CA PHE A 176 -17.25 4.41 16.35
C PHE A 176 -16.70 5.83 16.44
N GLN A 177 -15.38 5.97 16.34
CA GLN A 177 -14.79 7.29 16.20
C GLN A 177 -15.16 7.84 14.83
N LYS A 178 -15.79 9.02 14.81
CA LYS A 178 -16.06 9.73 13.56
C LYS A 178 -14.74 9.92 12.83
N ALA A 179 -14.68 9.53 11.55
CA ALA A 179 -13.49 9.69 10.73
C ALA A 179 -13.02 11.15 10.76
N ALA A 180 -12.05 11.45 11.64
CA ALA A 180 -11.40 12.74 11.65
C ALA A 180 -10.58 12.77 10.37
N ARG A 181 -11.17 13.35 9.30
CA ARG A 181 -10.45 13.69 8.09
C ARG A 181 -9.29 14.56 8.55
N CYS A 182 -8.11 13.98 8.72
CA CYS A 182 -6.91 14.77 8.89
C CYS A 182 -6.83 15.60 7.62
N ALA A 183 -7.14 16.90 7.75
CA ALA A 183 -6.64 17.85 6.77
C ALA A 183 -5.15 17.53 6.64
N PRO A 184 -4.62 17.33 5.42
CA PRO A 184 -3.22 16.95 5.24
C PRO A 184 -2.39 17.89 6.08
N CYS A 185 -1.62 17.34 7.04
CA CYS A 185 -0.84 18.13 7.97
C CYS A 185 0.01 19.08 7.15
N ARG A 186 -0.38 20.36 7.10
CA ARG A 186 0.37 21.40 6.40
C ARG A 186 1.56 21.73 7.29
N GLY A 187 2.54 20.84 7.33
CA GLY A 187 3.87 21.16 7.80
C GLY A 187 4.46 22.14 6.81
N ARG A 188 4.12 23.42 6.93
CA ARG A 188 4.93 24.48 6.34
C ARG A 188 6.25 24.43 7.11
N PRO A 189 7.42 24.37 6.44
CA PRO A 189 8.67 24.66 7.13
C PRO A 189 8.47 25.96 7.92
N GLY A 190 8.84 25.96 9.20
CA GLY A 190 8.67 27.16 10.03
C GLY A 190 9.27 28.37 9.32
N ALA A 191 8.61 29.53 9.44
CA ALA A 191 9.15 30.81 8.96
C ALA A 191 10.33 31.26 9.85
N GLY A 192 11.33 30.40 9.98
CA GLY A 192 12.61 30.66 10.62
C GLY A 192 13.73 30.45 9.61
N GLN A 193 14.97 30.35 10.11
CA GLN A 193 16.20 30.32 9.31
C GLN A 193 16.17 29.35 8.11
N GLU A 194 15.49 28.21 8.17
CA GLU A 194 15.41 27.25 7.06
C GLU A 194 14.61 27.76 5.85
N GLY A 195 13.50 28.47 6.08
CA GLY A 195 12.69 29.06 5.01
C GLY A 195 13.41 30.22 4.33
N ASP A 196 14.12 31.02 5.12
CA ASP A 196 14.89 32.17 4.64
C ASP A 196 16.17 31.74 3.92
N CYS A 197 16.90 30.73 4.42
CA CYS A 197 18.06 30.16 3.75
C CYS A 197 17.70 29.56 2.38
N ALA A 198 16.59 28.83 2.27
CA ALA A 198 16.13 28.28 0.98
C ALA A 198 15.71 29.39 -0.01
N ALA A 199 15.12 30.48 0.49
CA ALA A 199 14.77 31.63 -0.32
C ALA A 199 16.01 32.43 -0.78
N GLN A 200 17.02 32.56 0.07
CA GLN A 200 18.29 33.27 -0.21
C GLN A 200 19.23 32.45 -1.12
N ALA A 201 19.23 31.13 -1.02
CA ALA A 201 20.04 30.26 -1.88
C ALA A 201 19.51 30.16 -3.33
N SER A 202 18.20 30.39 -3.54
CA SER A 202 17.57 30.28 -4.87
C SER A 202 18.06 31.31 -5.91
N PRO A 203 18.20 32.62 -5.58
CA PRO A 203 18.74 33.61 -6.52
C PRO A 203 20.28 33.62 -6.61
N ALA A 204 20.99 33.02 -5.64
CA ALA A 204 22.46 32.98 -5.62
C ALA A 204 23.05 31.91 -6.56
N ALA A 205 22.24 30.97 -7.05
CA ALA A 205 22.69 29.92 -7.96
C ALA A 205 22.53 30.36 -9.43
N ASP A 206 23.60 30.24 -10.22
CA ASP A 206 23.58 30.58 -11.66
C ASP A 206 22.59 29.73 -12.48
N ARG A 207 22.26 28.51 -12.01
CA ARG A 207 21.30 27.58 -12.64
C ARG A 207 20.61 26.67 -11.61
N PRO A 208 19.60 27.16 -10.87
CA PRO A 208 18.91 26.34 -9.87
C PRO A 208 18.05 25.27 -10.57
N HIS A 209 18.23 24.02 -10.16
CA HIS A 209 17.40 22.89 -10.56
C HIS A 209 16.68 22.31 -9.33
N TRP A 210 15.37 22.15 -9.44
CA TRP A 210 14.56 21.56 -8.37
C TRP A 210 14.33 20.08 -8.65
N HIS A 211 14.86 19.22 -7.78
CA HIS A 211 14.55 17.79 -7.76
C HIS A 211 13.29 17.53 -6.95
N ARG A 212 12.31 16.88 -7.58
CA ARG A 212 11.02 16.61 -6.96
C ARG A 212 10.82 15.13 -6.70
N ARG A 213 10.58 14.78 -5.43
CA ARG A 213 10.13 13.45 -4.99
C ARG A 213 8.62 13.31 -5.11
N VAL A 214 8.13 12.08 -5.35
CA VAL A 214 6.70 11.78 -5.46
C VAL A 214 6.03 11.97 -4.11
N LEU A 215 4.97 12.78 -4.07
CA LEU A 215 4.06 12.93 -2.93
C LEU A 215 2.64 12.86 -3.48
N VAL A 216 1.87 11.86 -3.04
CA VAL A 216 0.47 11.65 -3.44
C VAL A 216 -0.43 12.60 -2.62
N GLY A 217 -1.28 13.38 -3.30
CA GLY A 217 -2.23 14.30 -2.67
C GLY A 217 -2.77 15.37 -3.64
N ARG A 218 -4.10 15.59 -3.63
CA ARG A 218 -4.82 16.51 -4.53
C ARG A 218 -4.35 17.98 -4.40
N ASP A 219 -4.17 18.46 -3.17
CA ASP A 219 -4.08 19.91 -2.88
C ASP A 219 -2.81 20.60 -3.34
N ALA A 220 -1.68 19.91 -3.43
CA ALA A 220 -0.48 20.62 -3.86
C ALA A 220 -0.56 21.00 -5.36
N ARG A 221 -1.54 20.52 -6.17
CA ARG A 221 -1.55 20.77 -7.65
C ARG A 221 -1.64 22.26 -8.00
N THR A 222 -2.33 23.06 -7.21
CA THR A 222 -2.61 24.48 -7.51
C THR A 222 -1.41 25.39 -7.23
N GLU A 223 -0.72 25.19 -6.12
CA GLU A 223 0.52 25.93 -5.79
C GLU A 223 1.70 25.48 -6.67
N ARG A 224 1.64 24.24 -7.19
CA ARG A 224 2.62 23.62 -8.09
C ARG A 224 2.72 24.28 -9.47
N VAL A 225 1.61 24.79 -10.02
CA VAL A 225 1.62 25.44 -11.34
C VAL A 225 2.35 26.77 -11.28
N ARG A 226 2.08 27.60 -10.25
CA ARG A 226 2.68 28.94 -10.09
C ARG A 226 4.20 28.96 -9.91
N ARG A 227 4.79 27.87 -9.41
CA ARG A 227 6.24 27.76 -9.14
C ARG A 227 7.03 27.11 -10.29
N ALA A 228 6.42 26.15 -11.00
CA ALA A 228 7.03 25.53 -12.18
C ALA A 228 7.17 26.50 -13.37
N GLU A 229 6.38 27.58 -13.37
CA GLU A 229 6.50 28.68 -14.34
C GLU A 229 7.78 29.53 -14.15
N ARG A 230 8.44 29.46 -12.97
CA ARG A 230 9.61 30.31 -12.65
C ARG A 230 10.96 29.62 -12.85
N HIS A 231 11.04 28.29 -12.75
CA HIS A 231 12.30 27.54 -12.85
C HIS A 231 12.10 26.13 -13.46
N PRO A 232 13.13 25.55 -14.12
CA PRO A 232 13.07 24.18 -14.64
C PRO A 232 12.96 23.15 -13.48
N VAL A 233 11.95 22.28 -13.56
CA VAL A 233 11.71 21.21 -12.57
C VAL A 233 11.92 19.85 -13.23
N LEU A 234 12.84 19.05 -12.68
CA LEU A 234 13.05 17.67 -13.09
C LEU A 234 12.08 16.75 -12.33
N HIS A 235 11.57 15.70 -13.00
CA HIS A 235 10.63 14.74 -12.41
C HIS A 235 11.28 13.38 -12.25
N HIS A 236 11.08 12.78 -11.07
CA HIS A 236 11.48 11.40 -10.83
C HIS A 236 10.65 10.43 -11.71
N PRO A 237 11.25 9.37 -12.30
CA PRO A 237 10.58 8.45 -13.24
C PRO A 237 9.29 7.82 -12.70
N ALA A 238 9.20 7.61 -11.39
CA ALA A 238 8.02 7.07 -10.69
C ALA A 238 6.77 7.98 -10.76
N ARG A 239 6.85 9.16 -11.38
CA ARG A 239 5.73 10.08 -11.54
C ARG A 239 5.04 9.91 -12.90
N SER A 240 3.98 9.11 -12.96
CA SER A 240 3.05 9.10 -14.10
C SER A 240 1.98 10.19 -13.92
N GLY A 241 2.31 11.41 -14.33
CA GLY A 241 1.42 12.56 -14.24
C GLY A 241 2.15 13.86 -14.54
N GLY A 242 2.69 13.96 -15.76
CA GLY A 242 3.32 15.15 -16.31
C GLY A 242 2.32 16.29 -16.51
N ASP A 243 2.86 17.49 -16.75
CA ASP A 243 2.07 18.64 -17.17
C ASP A 243 1.37 18.32 -18.52
N PRO A 244 0.03 18.31 -18.60
CA PRO A 244 -0.68 18.00 -19.85
C PRO A 244 -0.37 18.98 -20.99
N ARG A 245 0.29 20.12 -20.72
CA ARG A 245 0.69 21.10 -21.74
C ARG A 245 2.09 20.87 -22.32
N ARG A 246 2.87 19.91 -21.80
CA ARG A 246 4.20 19.61 -22.34
C ARG A 246 4.17 18.27 -23.09
N PRO A 247 4.49 18.24 -24.40
CA PRO A 247 4.67 16.98 -25.09
C PRO A 247 5.81 16.20 -24.44
N SER A 248 5.63 14.88 -24.32
CA SER A 248 6.72 13.98 -23.91
C SER A 248 7.91 14.21 -24.84
N PRO A 249 9.16 14.31 -24.32
CA PRO A 249 10.31 14.37 -25.19
C PRO A 249 10.32 13.12 -26.06
N GLU A 250 10.30 13.29 -27.39
CA GLU A 250 10.47 12.19 -28.32
C GLU A 250 11.81 11.52 -28.00
N LEU A 251 11.75 10.28 -27.53
CA LEU A 251 12.96 9.46 -27.44
C LEU A 251 13.52 9.35 -28.87
N PRO A 252 14.80 9.68 -29.10
CA PRO A 252 15.39 9.53 -30.42
C PRO A 252 15.17 8.09 -30.87
N ARG A 253 14.50 7.92 -32.01
CA ARG A 253 14.27 6.61 -32.61
C ARG A 253 15.63 5.94 -32.77
N ARG A 254 15.94 4.97 -31.91
CA ARG A 254 17.07 4.06 -32.16
C ARG A 254 16.81 3.44 -33.53
N ALA A 255 17.68 3.71 -34.49
CA ALA A 255 17.72 2.98 -35.75
C ALA A 255 17.77 1.48 -35.40
N GLN A 256 16.72 0.75 -35.71
CA GLN A 256 16.77 -0.70 -35.64
C GLN A 256 17.71 -1.15 -36.76
N PRO A 257 18.77 -1.92 -36.48
CA PRO A 257 19.54 -2.55 -37.54
C PRO A 257 18.60 -3.46 -38.33
N GLY A 258 18.62 -3.33 -39.66
CA GLY A 258 17.75 -4.05 -40.57
C GLY A 258 17.82 -5.57 -40.32
N VAL A 259 16.66 -6.17 -40.07
CA VAL A 259 16.51 -7.63 -40.05
C VAL A 259 16.46 -8.09 -41.51
N GLU A 260 17.62 -8.43 -42.07
CA GLU A 260 17.69 -9.24 -43.28
C GLU A 260 17.10 -10.62 -42.98
N ARG A 261 15.97 -10.93 -43.63
CA ARG A 261 15.38 -12.27 -43.63
C ARG A 261 16.23 -13.22 -44.48
N GLY A 262 17.29 -13.76 -43.90
CA GLY A 262 18.06 -14.87 -44.46
C GLY A 262 17.44 -16.22 -44.11
N ARG A 263 16.78 -16.87 -45.08
CA ARG A 263 16.45 -18.31 -45.02
C ARG A 263 17.74 -19.14 -45.10
N ARG A 264 17.95 -20.05 -44.15
CA ARG A 264 18.74 -21.32 -44.16
C ARG A 264 18.54 -21.90 -42.75
N GLY A 265 17.98 -23.08 -42.51
CA GLY A 265 18.34 -24.38 -43.07
C GLY A 265 19.05 -25.17 -41.97
N ALA A 266 18.30 -26.03 -41.28
CA ALA A 266 18.64 -27.23 -40.51
C ALA A 266 19.92 -27.31 -39.63
N ASP A 267 19.69 -27.87 -38.44
CA ASP A 267 20.57 -28.76 -37.69
C ASP A 267 21.68 -28.12 -36.82
N ARG A 268 21.48 -28.14 -35.48
CA ARG A 268 22.53 -28.41 -34.48
C ARG A 268 21.96 -28.56 -33.06
N ARG A 269 22.25 -29.75 -32.53
CA ARG A 269 22.09 -30.29 -31.18
C ARG A 269 22.33 -29.28 -30.04
N TYR A 270 21.46 -29.28 -29.03
CA TYR A 270 21.72 -28.66 -27.72
C TYR A 270 22.62 -29.59 -26.88
N PRO A 271 23.77 -29.13 -26.35
CA PRO A 271 24.40 -29.81 -25.23
C PRO A 271 23.81 -29.27 -23.92
N ALA A 272 23.38 -30.20 -23.07
CA ALA A 272 23.09 -29.96 -21.67
C ALA A 272 24.38 -29.54 -20.95
N GLN A 273 24.35 -28.42 -20.21
CA GLN A 273 25.31 -28.15 -19.16
C GLN A 273 24.57 -27.70 -17.90
N LEU A 274 24.50 -28.62 -16.96
CA LEU A 274 24.23 -28.38 -15.55
C LEU A 274 25.32 -27.45 -14.99
N HIS A 275 24.92 -26.34 -14.38
CA HIS A 275 25.77 -25.62 -13.44
C HIS A 275 25.28 -25.86 -12.02
N HIS A 276 26.06 -26.68 -11.32
CA HIS A 276 26.11 -26.85 -9.88
C HIS A 276 26.20 -25.49 -9.17
N TRP A 277 25.27 -25.22 -8.26
CA TRP A 277 25.48 -24.25 -7.18
C TRP A 277 25.70 -25.04 -5.89
N LEU A 278 26.98 -25.20 -5.56
CA LEU A 278 27.48 -25.70 -4.28
C LEU A 278 27.26 -24.63 -3.21
N TRP A 279 26.54 -25.00 -2.16
CA TRP A 279 26.38 -24.26 -0.91
C TRP A 279 27.51 -24.68 0.04
N PRO A 280 28.39 -23.79 0.52
CA PRO A 280 29.31 -24.14 1.60
C PRO A 280 28.58 -24.04 2.93
N ALA A 281 28.39 -25.20 3.57
CA ALA A 281 28.21 -25.29 5.01
C ALA A 281 29.53 -24.94 5.71
N ALA A 282 29.48 -24.09 6.73
CA ALA A 282 30.48 -23.95 7.78
C ALA A 282 29.70 -23.65 9.07
N THR A 283 29.34 -24.68 9.85
CA THR A 283 30.09 -25.30 10.96
C THR A 283 30.18 -24.39 12.18
N LEU A 284 29.66 -24.93 13.29
CA LEU A 284 29.68 -24.42 14.64
C LEU A 284 31.08 -24.00 15.12
N CYS A 285 31.10 -22.94 15.93
CA CYS A 285 31.84 -22.88 17.18
C CYS A 285 30.94 -22.21 18.22
#